data_AF-A0A1J3D424-F1
#
_entry.id   AF-A0A1J3D424-F1
#
_cell.length_a   1.000
_cell.length_b   1.000
_cell.length_c   1.000
_cell.angle_alpha   90.00
_cell.angle_beta   90.00
_cell.angle_gamma   90.00
#
_symmetry.space_group_name_H-M   'P 1'
#
loop_
_entity.id
_entity.type
_entity.pdbx_description
1 polymer ?
#
loop_
_entity_poly.entity_id
_entity_poly.type
_entity_poly.pdbx_seq_one_letter_code
_entity_poly.pdbx_strand_id
1 'polypeptide(L)' 'SGKLTDKSDVFSFGVVLLELITGREPVDKSQPFSDDNDSIVDWAKPLMVKALNDGNFEGLVDPRLEDDFDVIEMTRM' A
#
# COMPACT_ATOMS: atom_id res chain seq x y z
N SER A 1 12.08 -9.84 -16.35
CA SER A 1 11.94 -9.06 -17.60
C SER A 1 10.70 -8.19 -17.45
N GLY A 2 10.88 -6.90 -17.11
CA GLY A 2 9.77 -5.97 -16.93
C GLY A 2 9.18 -5.61 -18.28
N LYS A 3 7.95 -6.05 -18.56
CA LYS A 3 7.22 -5.64 -19.76
C LYS A 3 6.55 -4.30 -19.46
N LEU A 4 7.08 -3.23 -20.04
CA LEU A 4 6.43 -1.93 -20.04
C LEU A 4 5.11 -2.05 -20.79
N THR A 5 4.00 -1.91 -20.06
CA THR A 5 2.63 -1.99 -20.56
C THR A 5 1.76 -1.05 -19.75
N ASP A 6 0.64 -0.60 -20.31
CA ASP A 6 -0.33 0.19 -19.54
C ASP A 6 -0.73 -0.52 -18.23
N LYS A 7 -0.75 -1.87 -18.23
CA LYS A 7 -1.02 -2.67 -17.03
C LYS A 7 0.09 -2.59 -15.98
N SER A 8 1.36 -2.52 -16.39
CA SER A 8 2.46 -2.31 -15.45
C SER A 8 2.43 -0.90 -14.86
N ASP A 9 2.05 0.09 -15.66
CA ASP A 9 1.95 1.48 -15.20
C ASP A 9 0.82 1.65 -14.19
N VAL A 10 -0.35 1.03 -14.42
CA VAL A 10 -1.45 1.00 -13.45
C VAL A 10 -1.04 0.29 -12.16
N PHE A 11 -0.33 -0.83 -12.25
CA PHE A 11 0.18 -1.54 -11.08
C PHE A 11 1.16 -0.67 -10.28
N SER A 12 2.13 -0.05 -10.95
CA SER A 12 3.09 0.85 -10.31
C SER A 12 2.43 2.08 -9.69
N PHE A 13 1.38 2.62 -10.31
CA PHE A 13 0.59 3.70 -9.73
C PHE A 13 -0.10 3.26 -8.43
N GLY A 14 -0.67 2.05 -8.38
CA GLY A 14 -1.24 1.48 -7.16
C GLY A 14 -0.22 1.32 -6.03
N VAL A 15 1.02 0.96 -6.34
CA VAL A 15 2.11 0.92 -5.34
C VAL A 15 2.42 2.31 -4.79
N VAL A 16 2.43 3.33 -5.63
CA VAL A 16 2.63 4.73 -5.19
C VAL A 16 1.48 5.19 -4.28
N LEU A 17 0.23 4.82 -4.57
CA LEU A 17 -0.89 5.12 -3.68
C LEU A 17 -0.72 4.47 -2.30
N LEU A 18 -0.26 3.22 -2.25
CA LEU A 18 0.04 2.54 -0.99
C LEU A 18 1.16 3.23 -0.21
N GLU A 19 2.24 3.66 -0.88
CA GLU A 19 3.32 4.42 -0.25
C GLU A 19 2.80 5.73 0.38
N LEU A 20 1.93 6.46 -0.33
CA LEU A 20 1.35 7.71 0.17
C LEU A 20 0.43 7.52 1.37
N ILE A 21 -0.45 6.51 1.33
CA ILE A 21 -1.44 6.26 2.39
C ILE A 21 -0.79 5.68 3.64
N THR A 22 0.17 4.78 3.47
CA THR A 22 0.79 4.03 4.58
C THR A 22 2.03 4.71 5.14
N GLY A 23 2.65 5.62 4.38
CA GLY A 23 3.93 6.25 4.72
C GLY A 23 5.13 5.30 4.68
N ARG A 24 4.97 4.09 4.13
CA ARG A 24 6.00 3.04 4.08
C ARG A 24 6.71 3.00 2.72
N GLU A 25 7.99 2.69 2.73
CA GLU A 25 8.72 2.43 1.48
C GLU A 25 8.16 1.17 0.78
N PRO A 26 8.05 1.17 -0.57
CA PRO A 26 7.53 0.03 -1.32
C PRO A 26 8.32 -1.28 -1.16
N VAL A 27 9.62 -1.17 -0.87
CA VAL A 27 10.55 -2.27 -0.68
C VAL A 27 11.55 -1.83 0.39
N ASP A 28 11.68 -2.59 1.48
CA ASP A 28 12.69 -2.33 2.51
C ASP A 28 14.07 -2.78 1.99
N LYS A 29 14.91 -1.81 1.62
CA LYS A 29 16.26 -2.05 1.11
C LYS A 29 17.30 -2.27 2.22
N SER A 30 16.91 -2.14 3.49
CA SER A 30 17.83 -2.24 4.63
C SER A 30 18.14 -3.69 5.02
N GLN A 31 17.33 -4.65 4.56
CA GLN A 31 17.51 -6.07 4.81
C GLN A 31 18.15 -6.77 3.60
N PRO A 32 19.42 -7.20 3.69
CA PRO A 32 20.12 -7.88 2.60
C PRO A 32 19.55 -9.28 2.26
N PHE A 33 18.57 -9.76 3.02
CA PHE A 33 17.90 -11.05 2.87
C PHE A 33 16.37 -10.93 2.87
N SER A 34 15.81 -9.73 2.74
CA SER A 34 14.39 -9.62 2.45
C SER A 34 14.18 -10.26 1.09
N ASP A 35 13.53 -11.42 1.09
CA ASP A 35 13.07 -12.06 -0.13
C ASP A 35 12.30 -11.00 -0.94
N ASP A 36 12.35 -11.08 -2.27
CA ASP A 36 11.54 -10.25 -3.19
C ASP A 36 10.01 -10.30 -2.90
N ASN A 37 9.61 -11.07 -1.89
CA ASN A 37 8.27 -11.26 -1.33
C ASN A 37 7.90 -10.25 -0.20
N ASP A 38 8.83 -9.42 0.29
CA ASP A 38 8.53 -8.33 1.26
C ASP A 38 8.07 -7.06 0.53
N SER A 39 7.16 -7.21 -0.44
CA SER A 39 6.53 -6.07 -1.09
C SER A 39 5.52 -5.41 -0.16
N ILE A 40 5.47 -4.08 -0.15
CA ILE A 40 4.38 -3.33 0.51
C ILE A 40 3.00 -3.85 0.11
N VAL A 41 2.86 -4.38 -1.11
CA VAL A 41 1.62 -4.95 -1.63
C VAL A 41 1.22 -6.21 -0.85
N ASP A 42 2.16 -7.09 -0.54
CA ASP A 42 1.87 -8.36 0.11
C ASP A 42 1.55 -8.16 1.60
N TRP A 43 2.18 -7.17 2.23
CA TRP A 43 1.80 -6.69 3.56
C TRP A 43 0.42 -6.00 3.57
N ALA A 44 0.14 -5.12 2.60
CA ALA A 44 -1.07 -4.30 2.58
C ALA A 44 -2.32 -5.09 2.18
N LYS A 45 -2.22 -6.10 1.29
CA LYS A 45 -3.36 -6.90 0.81
C LYS A 45 -4.33 -7.37 1.91
N PRO A 46 -3.89 -8.09 2.95
CA PRO A 46 -4.82 -8.54 4.00
C PRO A 46 -5.46 -7.38 4.78
N LEU A 47 -4.73 -6.27 4.97
CA LEU A 47 -5.22 -5.09 5.66
C LEU A 47 -6.25 -4.33 4.83
N MET A 48 -6.03 -4.18 3.52
CA MET A 48 -6.99 -3.57 2.60
C MET A 48 -8.29 -4.36 2.55
N VAL A 49 -8.21 -5.70 2.48
CA VAL A 49 -9.41 -6.56 2.49
C VAL A 49 -10.20 -6.35 3.78
N LYS A 50 -9.53 -6.28 4.93
CA LYS A 50 -10.19 -5.98 6.20
C LYS A 50 -10.79 -4.58 6.21
N ALA A 51 -10.05 -3.57 5.76
CA ALA A 51 -10.49 -2.18 5.74
C ALA A 51 -11.72 -1.96 4.85
N LEU A 52 -11.76 -2.59 3.68
CA LEU A 52 -12.91 -2.51 2.76
C LEU A 52 -14.16 -3.22 3.30
N ASN A 53 -13.99 -4.27 4.11
CA ASN A 53 -15.11 -5.00 4.72
C ASN A 53 -15.65 -4.30 5.97
N ASP A 54 -14.76 -3.86 6.85
CA ASP A 54 -15.11 -3.38 8.19
C ASP A 54 -15.14 -1.84 8.28
N GLY A 55 -14.67 -1.13 7.25
CA GLY A 55 -14.47 0.32 7.25
C GLY A 55 -13.33 0.78 8.17
N ASN A 56 -12.52 -0.15 8.70
CA ASN A 56 -11.45 0.15 9.64
C ASN A 56 -10.08 0.10 8.95
N PHE A 57 -9.46 1.27 8.80
CA PHE A 57 -8.15 1.45 8.16
C PHE A 57 -6.97 1.46 9.16
N GLU A 58 -7.23 1.14 10.43
CA GLU A 58 -6.21 1.05 11.48
C GLU A 58 -5.11 0.04 11.10
N GLY A 59 -3.86 0.48 11.24
CA GLY A 59 -2.68 -0.29 10.86
C GLY A 59 -2.34 -0.24 9.36
N LEU A 60 -3.24 0.25 8.50
CA LEU A 60 -2.94 0.56 7.10
C LEU A 60 -2.47 2.01 6.94
N VAL A 61 -3.14 2.96 7.59
CA VAL A 61 -2.87 4.40 7.43
C VAL A 61 -1.60 4.83 8.15
N ASP A 62 -0.87 5.78 7.57
CA ASP A 62 0.28 6.43 8.18
C ASP A 62 -0.11 7.06 9.54
N PRO A 63 0.53 6.64 10.65
CA PRO A 63 0.27 7.21 11.97
C PRO A 63 0.46 8.72 12.07
N ARG A 64 1.25 9.32 11.17
CA ARG A 64 1.49 10.77 11.11
C ARG A 64 0.30 11.57 10.61
N LEU A 65 -0.70 10.91 10.01
CA LEU A 65 -1.94 11.56 9.62
C LEU A 65 -2.87 11.80 10.81
N GLU A 66 -2.67 11.14 11.96
CA GLU A 66 -3.45 11.39 13.20
C GLU A 66 -4.98 11.39 12.98
N ASP A 67 -5.49 10.46 12.16
CA ASP A 67 -6.89 10.37 11.74
C ASP A 67 -7.43 11.58 10.93
N ASP A 68 -6.56 12.47 10.46
CA ASP A 68 -6.87 13.57 9.54
C ASP A 68 -6.87 13.10 8.07
N PHE A 69 -7.85 12.26 7.74
CA PHE A 69 -8.08 11.79 6.38
C PHE A 69 -9.55 11.53 6.10
N ASP A 70 -9.92 11.56 4.81
CA ASP A 70 -11.28 11.26 4.37
C ASP A 70 -11.45 9.75 4.15
N VAL A 71 -12.31 9.13 4.97
CA VAL A 71 -12.63 7.69 4.92
C VAL A 71 -13.27 7.29 3.58
N ILE A 72 -14.05 8.17 2.97
CA ILE A 72 -14.69 7.93 1.66
C ILE A 72 -13.61 7.84 0.58
N GLU A 73 -12.63 8.73 0.61
CA GLU A 73 -11.53 8.71 -0.35
C GLU A 73 -10.60 7.51 -0.13
N MET A 74 -10.34 7.12 1.13
CA MET A 74 -9.62 5.87 1.45
C MET A 74 -10.32 4.62 0.92
N THR A 75 -11.66 4.61 0.87
CA THR A 75 -12.43 3.47 0.35
C THR A 75 -12.38 3.36 -1.17
N ARG A 76 -12.05 4.46 -1.87
CA ARG A 76 -12.03 4.55 -3.34
C ARG A 76 -10.69 4.18 -3.98
N MET A 77 -9.66 3.91 -3.16
CA MET A 77 -8.32 3.54 -3.62
C MET A 77 -8.28 2.21 -4.40
#